data_AF-A0A8C5FCP6-F1
#
_entry.id   AF-A0A8C5FCP6-F1
#
_cell.length_a   1.000
_cell.length_b   1.000
_cell.length_c   1.000
_cell.angle_alpha   90.00
_cell.angle_beta   90.00
_cell.angle_gamma   90.00
#
_symmetry.space_group_name_H-M   'P 1'
#
loop_
_entity.id
_entity.type
_entity.pdbx_description
1 polymer ?
#
loop_
_entity_poly.entity_id
_entity_poly.type
_entity_poly.pdbx_seq_one_letter_code
_entity_poly.pdbx_strand_id
1 'polypeptide(L)'
;MEEVDKILIHALRQSGTGVAEDIQSVKQFTSELIVEAVVRCVRVINPALGGGLSPSLPPGMSARFRVGMGLAQACQDLGYKGEIGYQTFLYSNEPEIRALLMFLVEKLPRESAEASDQPAGQSNTLHRTLFITYRSRKAARLQKRIQEQLSSAPGTPSPGSGGAGSGGAGSDLAQLLLSFQGAGPGDLLPKGTHFTHTQKFTFTQVSPTHSTHPKSPILVSGPQTLVEASAKRLVGLAAQWEKHRDPLIQEHRRLKELCTNQDVESSRQLSEIKDLHEKIRETAEKAKKKESVYKQLISELENLPKDVSRSAYTLRILEIVGNIKKQKEEITKILSDTKELQKEINNLTGKLDRTFAVTDELVFKDAKKDESVRKSYKYLAALHENCSQLIQTIEDTGTILREIRDLEEQIETESGNKTVANLERILADYKAVREENSALGSKVREG
;
A
#
# COMPACT_ATOMS: atom_id res chain seq x y z
N MET A 1 -4.31 18.67 -14.95
CA MET A 1 -3.49 18.38 -13.75
C MET A 1 -4.29 18.58 -12.47
N GLU A 2 -4.97 19.72 -12.28
CA GLU A 2 -5.75 19.99 -11.06
C GLU A 2 -6.90 18.99 -10.79
N GLU A 3 -7.57 18.48 -11.83
CA GLU A 3 -8.63 17.47 -11.64
C GLU A 3 -8.09 16.14 -11.09
N VAL A 4 -6.90 15.74 -11.52
CA VAL A 4 -6.25 14.49 -11.05
C VAL A 4 -5.85 14.63 -9.59
N ASP A 5 -5.31 15.79 -9.20
CA ASP A 5 -4.98 16.10 -7.81
C ASP A 5 -6.22 16.05 -6.90
N LYS A 6 -7.36 16.60 -7.36
CA LYS A 6 -8.62 16.55 -6.61
C LYS A 6 -9.12 15.12 -6.39
N ILE A 7 -9.07 14.28 -7.43
CA ILE A 7 -9.45 12.85 -7.32
C ILE A 7 -8.53 12.12 -6.33
N LEU A 8 -7.24 12.40 -6.41
CA LEU A 8 -6.22 11.76 -5.59
C LEU A 8 -6.33 12.18 -4.12
N ILE A 9 -6.52 13.47 -3.84
CA ILE A 9 -6.78 14.00 -2.49
C ILE A 9 -8.05 13.37 -1.91
N HIS A 10 -9.11 13.26 -2.70
CA HIS A 10 -10.35 12.63 -2.26
C HIS A 10 -10.16 11.14 -1.93
N ALA A 11 -9.42 10.39 -2.76
CA ALA A 11 -9.11 8.99 -2.49
C ALA A 11 -8.20 8.80 -1.25
N LEU A 12 -7.27 9.72 -1.02
CA LEU A 12 -6.44 9.73 0.19
C LEU A 12 -7.27 9.99 1.45
N ARG A 13 -8.23 10.91 1.40
CA ARG A 13 -9.19 11.11 2.51
C ARG A 13 -10.04 9.86 2.77
N GLN A 14 -10.49 9.17 1.71
CA GLN A 14 -11.26 7.93 1.81
C GLN A 14 -10.46 6.75 2.41
N SER A 15 -9.16 6.67 2.12
CA SER A 15 -8.25 5.70 2.76
C SER A 15 -7.85 6.09 4.19
N GLY A 16 -8.45 7.16 4.71
CA GLY A 16 -8.31 7.62 6.08
C GLY A 16 -7.09 8.50 6.31
N THR A 17 -6.47 9.10 5.27
CA THR A 17 -5.35 10.07 5.38
C THR A 17 -5.84 11.44 5.88
N GLY A 18 -5.11 12.06 6.80
CA GLY A 18 -5.48 13.31 7.49
C GLY A 18 -5.25 14.56 6.64
N VAL A 19 -5.68 14.54 5.37
CA VAL A 19 -5.51 15.67 4.46
C VAL A 19 -6.56 16.74 4.78
N ALA A 20 -6.11 17.91 5.24
CA ALA A 20 -6.96 19.05 5.59
C ALA A 20 -7.84 19.52 4.41
N GLU A 21 -9.02 20.08 4.71
CA GLU A 21 -10.06 20.40 3.71
C GLU A 21 -9.65 21.49 2.71
N ASP A 22 -8.71 22.34 3.09
CA ASP A 22 -8.15 23.47 2.34
C ASP A 22 -7.11 23.07 1.28
N ILE A 23 -6.56 21.86 1.36
CA ILE A 23 -5.57 21.36 0.41
C ILE A 23 -6.25 20.94 -0.90
N GLN A 24 -5.92 21.62 -2.00
CA GLN A 24 -6.52 21.41 -3.33
C GLN A 24 -5.54 20.87 -4.38
N SER A 25 -4.24 20.84 -4.08
CA SER A 25 -3.22 20.32 -4.99
C SER A 25 -2.12 19.56 -4.25
N VAL A 26 -1.51 18.61 -4.95
CA VAL A 26 -0.33 17.85 -4.47
C VAL A 26 0.85 18.78 -4.16
N LYS A 27 0.90 20.00 -4.74
CA LYS A 27 1.91 21.02 -4.42
C LYS A 27 1.92 21.46 -2.96
N GLN A 28 0.77 21.39 -2.30
CA GLN A 28 0.58 21.86 -0.93
C GLN A 28 0.91 20.77 0.10
N PHE A 29 1.37 19.59 -0.35
CA PHE A 29 1.67 18.47 0.53
C PHE A 29 3.03 18.68 1.20
N THR A 30 3.04 18.63 2.53
CA THR A 30 4.28 18.57 3.30
C THR A 30 4.87 17.16 3.29
N SER A 31 6.17 17.03 3.54
CA SER A 31 6.83 15.72 3.66
C SER A 31 6.17 14.84 4.72
N GLU A 32 5.67 15.43 5.79
CA GLU A 32 4.89 14.77 6.84
C GLU A 32 3.60 14.17 6.31
N LEU A 33 2.84 14.95 5.54
CA LEU A 33 1.58 14.49 4.95
C LEU A 33 1.81 13.39 3.91
N ILE A 34 2.90 13.49 3.14
CA ILE A 34 3.28 12.51 2.13
C ILE A 34 3.59 11.16 2.77
N VAL A 35 4.42 11.17 3.82
CA VAL A 35 4.79 9.95 4.56
C VAL A 35 3.54 9.32 5.20
N GLU A 36 2.68 10.13 5.82
CA GLU A 36 1.43 9.66 6.42
C GLU A 36 0.50 9.02 5.37
N ALA A 37 0.33 9.67 4.22
CA ALA A 37 -0.48 9.20 3.11
C ALA A 37 0.00 7.84 2.57
N VAL A 38 1.29 7.73 2.29
CA VAL A 38 1.89 6.52 1.74
C VAL A 38 1.81 5.36 2.73
N VAL A 39 2.13 5.60 4.01
CA VAL A 39 2.03 4.57 5.07
C VAL A 39 0.59 4.05 5.20
N ARG A 40 -0.41 4.95 5.17
CA ARG A 40 -1.81 4.54 5.24
C ARG A 40 -2.25 3.76 4.00
N CYS A 41 -1.88 4.18 2.80
CA CYS A 41 -2.17 3.42 1.59
C CYS A 41 -1.54 2.02 1.64
N VAL A 42 -0.25 1.91 2.01
CA VAL A 42 0.44 0.62 2.10
C VAL A 42 -0.21 -0.30 3.14
N ARG A 43 -0.60 0.22 4.31
CA ARG A 43 -1.32 -0.56 5.34
C ARG A 43 -2.65 -1.12 4.85
N VAL A 44 -3.37 -0.35 4.05
CA VAL A 44 -4.67 -0.76 3.51
C VAL A 44 -4.50 -1.78 2.37
N ILE A 45 -3.47 -1.65 1.54
CA ILE A 45 -3.18 -2.57 0.43
C ILE A 45 -2.61 -3.89 0.94
N ASN A 46 -1.64 -3.83 1.85
CA ASN A 46 -0.97 -4.98 2.42
C ASN A 46 -0.63 -4.73 3.91
N PRO A 47 -1.50 -5.20 4.83
CA PRO A 47 -1.31 -5.04 6.27
C PRO A 47 0.02 -5.59 6.79
N ALA A 48 0.58 -6.63 6.16
CA ALA A 48 1.85 -7.24 6.58
C ALA A 48 3.05 -6.31 6.30
N LEU A 49 3.05 -5.62 5.16
CA LEU A 49 4.10 -4.64 4.81
C LEU A 49 3.90 -3.31 5.56
N GLY A 50 2.65 -2.87 5.74
CA GLY A 50 2.34 -1.59 6.38
C GLY A 50 2.45 -1.57 7.91
N GLY A 51 2.40 -2.72 8.57
CA GLY A 51 2.46 -2.84 10.04
C GLY A 51 3.81 -2.40 10.63
N GLY A 52 4.91 -2.55 9.89
CA GLY A 52 6.26 -2.14 10.31
C GLY A 52 6.62 -0.68 10.04
N LEU A 53 5.75 0.09 9.37
CA LEU A 53 6.03 1.45 8.93
C LEU A 53 5.43 2.49 9.88
N SER A 54 6.23 3.48 10.28
CA SER A 54 5.78 4.60 11.11
C SER A 54 5.12 5.70 10.26
N PRO A 55 3.89 6.15 10.59
CA PRO A 55 3.21 7.22 9.87
C PRO A 55 3.76 8.62 10.19
N SER A 56 4.60 8.77 11.20
CA SER A 56 5.20 10.05 11.60
C SER A 56 6.71 10.10 11.30
N LEU A 57 7.19 11.23 10.80
CA LEU A 57 8.62 11.49 10.61
C LEU A 57 9.33 11.82 11.95
N PRO A 58 10.42 11.12 12.29
CA PRO A 58 11.24 11.44 13.46
C PRO A 58 11.97 12.80 13.35
N PRO A 59 12.40 13.42 14.45
CA PRO A 59 13.14 14.70 14.41
C PRO A 59 14.58 14.56 13.86
N GLY A 60 15.20 13.38 13.94
CA GLY A 60 16.58 13.16 13.49
C GLY A 60 16.69 12.70 12.03
N MET A 61 17.58 13.31 11.25
CA MET A 61 17.77 13.02 9.81
C MET A 61 18.14 11.57 9.51
N SER A 62 18.97 10.93 10.33
CA SER A 62 19.33 9.52 10.19
C SER A 62 18.13 8.58 10.38
N ALA A 63 17.18 8.95 11.24
CA ALA A 63 15.95 8.21 11.43
C ALA A 63 14.95 8.47 10.28
N ARG A 64 14.87 9.69 9.76
CA ARG A 64 14.07 10.01 8.57
C ARG A 64 14.55 9.26 7.32
N PHE A 65 15.88 9.12 7.15
CA PHE A 65 16.47 8.31 6.08
C PHE A 65 15.99 6.85 6.14
N ARG A 66 16.02 6.23 7.33
CA ARG A 66 15.54 4.84 7.50
C ARG A 66 14.05 4.69 7.17
N VAL A 67 13.22 5.65 7.61
CA VAL A 67 11.79 5.66 7.30
C VAL A 67 11.55 5.80 5.80
N GLY A 68 12.24 6.75 5.14
CA GLY A 68 12.12 6.95 3.69
C GLY A 68 12.59 5.74 2.88
N MET A 69 13.66 5.06 3.31
CA MET A 69 14.14 3.83 2.67
C MET A 69 13.16 2.67 2.86
N GLY A 70 12.61 2.49 4.07
CA GLY A 70 11.60 1.47 4.34
C GLY A 70 10.32 1.68 3.52
N LEU A 71 9.90 2.93 3.33
CA LEU A 71 8.77 3.27 2.46
C LEU A 71 9.06 2.99 0.99
N ALA A 72 10.25 3.35 0.52
CA ALA A 72 10.66 3.07 -0.86
C ALA A 72 10.64 1.56 -1.13
N GLN A 73 11.22 0.75 -0.23
CA GLN A 73 11.23 -0.70 -0.36
C GLN A 73 9.81 -1.27 -0.37
N ALA A 74 8.94 -0.84 0.56
CA ALA A 74 7.56 -1.32 0.61
C ALA A 74 6.78 -0.99 -0.68
N CYS A 75 6.99 0.18 -1.26
CA CYS A 75 6.38 0.56 -2.53
C CYS A 75 6.94 -0.23 -3.73
N GLN A 76 8.24 -0.57 -3.72
CA GLN A 76 8.85 -1.45 -4.72
C GLN A 76 8.31 -2.88 -4.60
N ASP A 77 8.17 -3.41 -3.39
CA ASP A 77 7.62 -4.74 -3.11
C ASP A 77 6.14 -4.85 -3.55
N LEU A 78 5.40 -3.73 -3.51
CA LEU A 78 4.04 -3.62 -4.09
C LEU A 78 4.03 -3.60 -5.63
N GLY A 79 5.20 -3.53 -6.27
CA GLY A 79 5.37 -3.56 -7.73
C GLY A 79 5.44 -2.18 -8.39
N TYR A 80 5.79 -1.13 -7.66
CA TYR A 80 6.06 0.18 -8.27
C TYR A 80 7.31 0.11 -9.14
N LYS A 81 7.20 0.57 -10.40
CA LYS A 81 8.27 0.46 -11.41
C LYS A 81 9.17 1.70 -11.53
N GLY A 82 8.83 2.79 -10.86
CA GLY A 82 9.65 4.01 -10.88
C GLY A 82 10.78 3.97 -9.87
N GLU A 83 11.84 4.74 -10.14
CA GLU A 83 12.93 4.94 -9.18
C GLU A 83 12.40 5.70 -7.95
N ILE A 84 12.41 5.04 -6.79
CA ILE A 84 11.96 5.62 -5.53
C ILE A 84 13.03 5.44 -4.46
N GLY A 85 13.26 6.50 -3.70
CA GLY A 85 14.22 6.53 -2.60
C GLY A 85 13.75 7.43 -1.47
N TYR A 86 14.58 7.62 -0.45
CA TYR A 86 14.24 8.51 0.66
C TYR A 86 14.03 9.96 0.19
N GLN A 87 14.72 10.38 -0.89
CA GLN A 87 14.59 11.71 -1.46
C GLN A 87 13.17 11.97 -1.98
N THR A 88 12.50 10.96 -2.52
CA THR A 88 11.12 11.08 -3.04
C THR A 88 10.13 11.50 -1.96
N PHE A 89 10.39 11.18 -0.68
CA PHE A 89 9.51 11.52 0.45
C PHE A 89 9.99 12.76 1.23
N LEU A 90 11.31 12.95 1.38
CA LEU A 90 11.87 14.08 2.13
C LEU A 90 12.05 15.35 1.29
N TYR A 91 12.25 15.20 -0.02
CA TYR A 91 12.54 16.27 -0.98
C TYR A 91 11.66 16.09 -2.23
N SER A 92 10.36 15.87 -1.99
CA SER A 92 9.41 15.41 -2.99
C SER A 92 9.29 16.34 -4.19
N ASN A 93 9.33 15.74 -5.39
CA ASN A 93 9.04 16.39 -6.65
C ASN A 93 7.59 16.09 -7.05
N GLU A 94 6.85 17.11 -7.51
CA GLU A 94 5.42 16.99 -7.83
C GLU A 94 5.05 15.86 -8.81
N PRO A 95 5.71 15.69 -9.98
CA PRO A 95 5.42 14.60 -10.90
C PRO A 95 5.68 13.23 -10.28
N GLU A 96 6.76 13.07 -9.54
CA GLU A 96 7.16 11.79 -8.92
C GLU A 96 6.17 11.39 -7.83
N ILE A 97 5.85 12.32 -6.92
CA ILE A 97 4.94 12.01 -5.82
C ILE A 97 3.51 11.78 -6.33
N ARG A 98 3.09 12.52 -7.36
CA ARG A 98 1.79 12.31 -8.00
C ARG A 98 1.70 10.94 -8.66
N ALA A 99 2.74 10.51 -9.38
CA ALA A 99 2.79 9.18 -9.99
C ALA A 99 2.77 8.06 -8.93
N LEU A 100 3.51 8.24 -7.83
CA LEU A 100 3.51 7.31 -6.71
C LEU A 100 2.13 7.19 -6.04
N LEU A 101 1.51 8.32 -5.71
CA LEU A 101 0.19 8.34 -5.06
C LEU A 101 -0.90 7.80 -6.01
N MET A 102 -0.82 8.05 -7.32
CA MET A 102 -1.75 7.45 -8.29
C MET A 102 -1.63 5.93 -8.29
N PHE A 103 -0.41 5.39 -8.32
CA PHE A 103 -0.17 3.95 -8.25
C PHE A 103 -0.74 3.33 -6.97
N LEU A 104 -0.49 3.95 -5.82
CA LEU A 104 -0.99 3.45 -4.53
C LEU A 104 -2.51 3.50 -4.46
N VAL A 105 -3.13 4.60 -4.90
CA VAL A 105 -4.59 4.74 -4.94
C VAL A 105 -5.24 3.71 -5.86
N GLU A 106 -4.62 3.38 -6.99
CA GLU A 106 -5.12 2.35 -7.92
C GLU A 106 -5.16 0.95 -7.28
N LYS A 107 -4.24 0.69 -6.35
CA LYS A 107 -4.07 -0.60 -5.66
C LYS A 107 -4.90 -0.74 -4.38
N LEU A 108 -5.54 0.32 -3.89
CA LEU A 108 -6.41 0.25 -2.72
C LEU A 108 -7.57 -0.76 -2.96
N PRO A 109 -7.96 -1.55 -1.95
CA PRO A 109 -9.09 -2.48 -2.05
C PRO A 109 -10.36 -1.71 -2.46
N ARG A 110 -10.82 -1.95 -3.68
CA ARG A 110 -12.15 -1.51 -4.11
C ARG A 110 -13.13 -2.47 -3.44
N GLU A 111 -13.96 -1.98 -2.52
CA GLU A 111 -15.06 -2.76 -1.92
C GLU A 111 -15.70 -3.66 -2.99
N SER A 112 -15.59 -4.96 -2.75
CA SER A 112 -16.17 -6.02 -3.57
C SER A 112 -17.68 -5.87 -3.58
N ALA A 113 -18.21 -5.38 -4.69
CA ALA A 113 -19.57 -5.69 -5.11
C ALA A 113 -19.46 -6.83 -6.13
N GLU A 114 -20.26 -7.86 -5.89
CA GLU A 114 -20.29 -9.15 -6.57
C GLU A 114 -20.30 -9.05 -8.09
N ALA A 115 -19.77 -10.11 -8.71
CA ALA A 115 -19.73 -10.31 -10.14
C ALA A 115 -21.12 -10.12 -10.78
N SER A 116 -21.28 -9.03 -11.54
CA SER A 116 -22.18 -9.00 -12.67
C SER A 116 -21.50 -8.20 -13.78
N ASP A 117 -21.24 -8.92 -14.85
CA ASP A 117 -20.57 -8.48 -16.07
C ASP A 117 -21.42 -7.41 -16.77
N GLN A 118 -21.01 -6.13 -16.67
CA GLN A 118 -21.44 -5.04 -17.56
C GLN A 118 -20.49 -3.83 -17.46
N PRO A 119 -20.29 -3.07 -18.56
CA PRO A 119 -19.16 -2.15 -18.69
C PRO A 119 -19.33 -0.94 -17.77
N ALA A 120 -18.42 -0.83 -16.82
CA ALA A 120 -18.31 0.23 -15.85
C ALA A 120 -17.96 1.58 -16.50
N GLY A 121 -18.65 2.63 -16.05
CA GLY A 121 -18.26 4.01 -16.36
C GLY A 121 -19.21 5.03 -15.75
N GLN A 122 -18.79 5.66 -14.67
CA GLN A 122 -19.32 6.93 -14.11
C GLN A 122 -20.64 6.87 -13.32
N SER A 123 -21.63 6.04 -13.70
CA SER A 123 -22.90 5.96 -12.97
C SER A 123 -22.74 5.35 -11.56
N ASN A 124 -21.98 4.25 -11.44
CA ASN A 124 -21.67 3.62 -10.15
C ASN A 124 -20.84 4.52 -9.22
N THR A 125 -20.05 5.46 -9.76
CA THR A 125 -19.25 6.38 -8.94
C THR A 125 -20.12 7.45 -8.29
N LEU A 126 -21.15 7.93 -8.99
CA LEU A 126 -22.09 8.92 -8.46
C LEU A 126 -23.01 8.31 -7.40
N HIS A 127 -23.60 7.13 -7.68
CA HIS A 127 -24.38 6.40 -6.67
C HIS A 127 -23.54 6.03 -5.44
N ARG A 128 -22.27 5.65 -5.63
CA ARG A 128 -21.33 5.38 -4.52
C ARG A 128 -20.98 6.64 -3.73
N THR A 129 -20.81 7.79 -4.37
CA THR A 129 -20.49 9.05 -3.68
C THR A 129 -21.70 9.58 -2.91
N LEU A 130 -22.92 9.46 -3.46
CA LEU A 130 -24.16 9.77 -2.76
C LEU A 130 -24.38 8.86 -1.55
N PHE A 131 -24.17 7.55 -1.71
CA PHE A 131 -24.30 6.59 -0.60
C PHE A 131 -23.27 6.81 0.53
N ILE A 132 -22.03 7.18 0.20
CA ILE A 132 -20.97 7.46 1.18
C ILE A 132 -21.19 8.80 1.89
N THR A 133 -21.61 9.85 1.17
CA THR A 133 -21.94 11.15 1.78
C THR A 133 -23.16 11.03 2.70
N TYR A 134 -24.12 10.20 2.31
CA TYR A 134 -25.28 9.86 3.11
C TYR A 134 -24.90 9.11 4.41
N ARG A 135 -24.07 8.05 4.32
CA ARG A 135 -23.59 7.29 5.50
C ARG A 135 -22.76 8.15 6.45
N SER A 136 -21.92 9.04 5.93
CA SER A 136 -21.08 9.95 6.72
C SER A 136 -21.93 10.98 7.49
N ARG A 137 -22.98 11.52 6.86
CA ARG A 137 -23.95 12.41 7.53
C ARG A 137 -24.73 11.70 8.63
N LYS A 138 -25.13 10.45 8.42
CA LYS A 138 -25.84 9.63 9.42
C LYS A 138 -24.94 9.30 10.62
N ALA A 139 -23.67 8.95 10.39
CA ALA A 139 -22.69 8.69 11.45
C ALA A 139 -22.41 9.95 12.29
N ALA A 140 -22.25 11.12 11.66
CA ALA A 140 -22.03 12.38 12.35
C ALA A 140 -23.24 12.80 13.21
N ARG A 141 -24.48 12.61 12.71
CA ARG A 141 -25.72 12.87 13.47
C ARG A 141 -25.86 11.91 14.65
N LEU A 142 -25.54 10.63 14.47
CA LEU A 142 -25.60 9.64 15.53
C LEU A 142 -24.53 9.90 16.61
N GLN A 143 -23.31 10.25 16.23
CA GLN A 143 -22.26 10.67 17.17
C GLN A 143 -22.68 11.91 17.96
N LYS A 144 -23.25 12.92 17.28
CA LYS A 144 -23.76 14.12 17.95
C LYS A 144 -24.86 13.78 18.95
N ARG A 145 -25.79 12.88 18.59
CA ARG A 145 -26.88 12.45 19.47
C ARG A 145 -26.39 11.58 20.65
N ILE A 146 -25.39 10.73 20.44
CA ILE A 146 -24.73 9.96 21.50
C ILE A 146 -24.00 10.90 22.45
N GLN A 147 -23.31 11.93 21.93
CA GLN A 147 -22.62 12.93 22.72
C GLN A 147 -23.60 13.83 23.49
N GLU A 148 -24.73 14.19 22.89
CA GLU A 148 -25.82 14.91 23.55
C GLU A 148 -26.49 14.05 24.65
N GLN A 149 -26.68 12.75 24.43
CA GLN A 149 -27.19 11.80 25.42
C GLN A 149 -26.21 11.58 26.59
N LEU A 150 -24.90 11.55 26.31
CA LEU A 150 -23.86 11.51 27.34
C LEU A 150 -23.78 12.84 28.12
N SER A 151 -24.09 13.98 27.49
CA SER A 151 -24.09 15.29 28.14
C SER A 151 -25.38 15.63 28.90
N SER A 152 -26.50 14.93 28.62
CA SER A 152 -27.83 15.21 29.19
C SER A 152 -28.26 14.24 30.29
N ALA A 153 -27.37 13.34 30.73
CA ALA A 153 -27.63 12.51 31.92
C ALA A 153 -27.64 13.40 33.20
N PRO A 154 -28.78 13.53 33.91
CA PRO A 154 -28.84 14.34 35.13
C PRO A 154 -28.40 13.52 36.36
N GLY A 155 -27.41 14.05 37.10
CA GLY A 155 -27.12 13.83 38.54
C GLY A 155 -26.98 12.38 39.04
N THR A 156 -25.85 11.97 39.62
CA THR A 156 -25.41 12.31 41.00
C THR A 156 -24.20 11.42 41.37
N PRO A 157 -23.54 11.59 42.53
CA PRO A 157 -22.85 12.77 43.04
C PRO A 157 -21.33 12.51 43.16
N SER A 158 -20.57 13.58 43.34
CA SER A 158 -19.19 13.52 43.83
C SER A 158 -19.15 12.94 45.25
N PRO A 159 -18.21 12.06 45.59
CA PRO A 159 -17.72 11.94 46.96
C PRO A 159 -16.23 12.30 47.03
N GLY A 160 -15.93 13.22 47.94
CA GLY A 160 -14.56 13.52 48.33
C GLY A 160 -13.86 12.35 49.04
N SER A 161 -12.53 12.46 49.06
CA SER A 161 -11.57 11.94 50.03
C SER A 161 -11.90 10.63 50.76
N GLY A 162 -11.19 9.55 50.40
CA GLY A 162 -10.92 8.45 51.33
C GLY A 162 -10.51 7.14 50.66
N GLY A 163 -9.24 6.75 50.82
CA GLY A 163 -8.85 5.33 51.01
C GLY A 163 -8.60 4.45 49.78
N ALA A 164 -7.31 4.29 49.46
CA ALA A 164 -6.62 3.05 49.06
C ALA A 164 -7.38 1.92 48.32
N GLY A 165 -6.89 1.57 47.13
CA GLY A 165 -7.15 0.28 46.48
C GLY A 165 -6.97 0.31 44.96
N SER A 166 -5.72 0.22 44.48
CA SER A 166 -5.45 0.06 43.04
C SER A 166 -5.67 -1.41 42.63
N GLY A 167 -6.64 -1.66 41.74
CA GLY A 167 -6.84 -2.95 41.08
C GLY A 167 -7.35 -2.75 39.66
N GLY A 168 -6.45 -2.38 38.75
CA GLY A 168 -6.77 -2.21 37.32
C GLY A 168 -6.58 -3.52 36.55
N ALA A 169 -7.69 -4.16 36.18
CA ALA A 169 -7.76 -5.38 35.36
C ALA A 169 -7.52 -5.15 33.86
N GLY A 170 -6.53 -4.32 33.50
CA GLY A 170 -6.19 -4.00 32.10
C GLY A 170 -4.74 -4.30 31.73
N SER A 171 -3.86 -4.58 32.69
CA SER A 171 -2.43 -4.81 32.47
C SER A 171 -2.04 -6.28 32.28
N ASP A 172 -2.94 -7.22 32.58
CA ASP A 172 -2.58 -8.65 32.69
C ASP A 172 -2.52 -9.36 31.32
N LEU A 173 -3.26 -8.87 30.33
CA LEU A 173 -3.22 -9.43 28.97
C LEU A 173 -1.94 -9.03 28.20
N ALA A 174 -1.39 -7.86 28.51
CA ALA A 174 -0.14 -7.38 27.93
C ALA A 174 1.09 -8.11 28.48
N GLN A 175 1.06 -8.55 29.75
CA GLN A 175 2.13 -9.38 30.32
C GLN A 175 2.06 -10.84 29.86
N LEU A 176 0.87 -11.38 29.59
CA LEU A 176 0.73 -12.75 29.09
C LEU A 176 1.30 -12.91 27.67
N LEU A 177 1.17 -11.90 26.81
CA LEU A 177 1.69 -11.94 25.43
C LEU A 177 3.21 -11.77 25.31
N LEU A 178 3.88 -11.21 26.32
CA LEU A 178 5.35 -11.16 26.37
C LEU A 178 5.99 -12.47 26.85
N SER A 179 5.22 -13.39 27.43
CA SER A 179 5.71 -14.67 27.96
C SER A 179 5.77 -15.81 26.93
N PHE A 180 5.25 -15.59 25.71
CA PHE A 180 5.24 -16.60 24.64
C PHE A 180 6.32 -16.41 23.57
N GLN A 181 7.18 -15.39 23.67
CA GLN A 181 8.30 -15.21 22.74
C GLN A 181 9.57 -15.86 23.28
N GLY A 182 9.56 -17.19 23.33
CA GLY A 182 10.70 -18.03 23.69
C GLY A 182 11.65 -18.28 22.51
N ALA A 183 12.93 -18.01 22.76
CA ALA A 183 14.13 -18.72 22.29
C ALA A 183 14.32 -18.93 20.77
N GLY A 184 15.06 -18.01 20.15
CA GLY A 184 15.83 -18.29 18.93
C GLY A 184 17.17 -18.95 19.26
N PRO A 185 17.63 -19.95 18.48
CA PRO A 185 18.89 -20.64 18.72
C PRO A 185 20.07 -19.80 18.19
N GLY A 186 20.99 -19.44 19.08
CA GLY A 186 22.34 -19.01 18.75
C GLY A 186 23.32 -20.14 19.04
N ASP A 187 24.01 -20.63 18.00
CA ASP A 187 25.44 -20.93 18.00
C ASP A 187 25.80 -21.73 16.74
N LEU A 188 26.31 -21.05 15.70
CA LEU A 188 27.23 -21.67 14.75
C LEU A 188 28.23 -20.61 14.25
N LEU A 189 29.46 -20.80 14.68
CA LEU A 189 30.69 -20.08 14.37
C LEU A 189 30.94 -19.94 12.84
N PRO A 190 31.50 -18.81 12.36
CA PRO A 190 31.98 -18.71 10.99
C PRO A 190 33.37 -19.37 10.88
N LYS A 191 33.47 -20.41 10.04
CA LYS A 191 34.76 -21.01 9.64
C LYS A 191 35.52 -20.01 8.78
N GLY A 192 36.59 -19.46 9.36
CA GLY A 192 37.57 -18.64 8.69
C GLY A 192 38.44 -19.44 7.72
N THR A 193 38.67 -18.82 6.59
CA THR A 193 39.54 -19.18 5.46
C THR A 193 40.99 -19.36 5.92
N HIS A 194 41.48 -20.61 5.95
CA HIS A 194 42.91 -20.91 6.10
C HIS A 194 43.48 -21.35 4.75
N PHE A 195 44.17 -20.44 4.06
CA PHE A 195 45.14 -20.83 3.03
C PHE A 195 46.32 -19.87 3.01
N THR A 196 47.34 -20.18 3.80
CA THR A 196 48.71 -19.69 3.60
C THR A 196 49.70 -20.81 3.94
N HIS A 197 50.24 -21.39 2.87
CA HIS A 197 51.66 -21.58 2.60
C HIS A 197 52.64 -21.58 3.80
N THR A 198 53.35 -22.71 3.98
CA THR A 198 54.82 -22.87 3.90
C THR A 198 55.22 -24.15 4.66
N GLN A 199 55.48 -25.24 3.92
CA GLN A 199 56.17 -26.41 4.48
C GLN A 199 57.67 -26.10 4.54
N LYS A 200 58.21 -26.10 5.76
CA LYS A 200 59.65 -26.01 6.04
C LYS A 200 60.29 -27.36 5.73
N PHE A 201 61.23 -27.40 4.79
CA PHE A 201 62.15 -28.53 4.65
C PHE A 201 63.21 -28.45 5.75
N THR A 202 63.21 -29.45 6.63
CA THR A 202 64.26 -29.65 7.63
C THR A 202 65.49 -30.23 6.94
N PHE A 203 66.56 -29.45 6.91
CA PHE A 203 67.88 -29.87 6.44
C PHE A 203 68.49 -30.82 7.47
N THR A 204 68.48 -32.12 7.18
CA THR A 204 69.18 -33.13 7.99
C THR A 204 70.66 -33.12 7.62
N GLN A 205 71.44 -32.41 8.42
CA GLN A 205 72.90 -32.48 8.42
C GLN A 205 73.31 -33.85 8.98
N VAL A 206 73.80 -34.74 8.12
CA VAL A 206 74.41 -36.00 8.56
C VAL A 206 75.93 -35.79 8.61
N SER A 207 76.46 -35.70 9.82
CA SER A 207 77.89 -35.67 10.12
C SER A 207 78.53 -37.02 9.80
N PRO A 208 79.74 -37.08 9.22
CA PRO A 208 80.62 -38.21 9.38
C PRO A 208 81.58 -37.97 10.54
N THR A 209 81.50 -38.93 11.45
CA THR A 209 82.38 -39.28 12.55
C THR A 209 83.88 -39.13 12.26
N HIS A 210 84.59 -38.61 13.27
CA HIS A 210 86.04 -38.67 13.43
C HIS A 210 86.58 -40.10 13.29
N SER A 211 87.68 -40.26 12.54
CA SER A 211 88.75 -41.18 12.91
C SER A 211 90.08 -40.43 12.77
N THR A 212 90.81 -40.39 13.87
CA THR A 212 92.11 -39.77 14.08
C THR A 212 93.22 -40.63 13.51
N HIS A 213 94.23 -40.03 12.84
CA HIS A 213 95.65 -40.04 13.26
C HIS A 213 96.59 -39.38 12.21
N PRO A 214 97.82 -38.97 12.60
CA PRO A 214 98.36 -37.63 12.30
C PRO A 214 99.59 -37.63 11.37
N LYS A 215 99.95 -36.43 10.88
CA LYS A 215 101.30 -35.82 10.75
C LYS A 215 101.21 -34.65 9.75
N SER A 216 101.33 -33.41 10.21
CA SER A 216 102.58 -32.62 10.28
C SER A 216 102.92 -31.93 8.95
N PRO A 217 103.46 -30.71 9.01
CA PRO A 217 103.31 -29.68 7.99
C PRO A 217 104.32 -29.87 6.87
N ILE A 218 103.95 -29.58 5.63
CA ILE A 218 104.85 -29.09 4.58
C ILE A 218 103.97 -28.58 3.43
N LEU A 219 104.23 -27.31 3.10
CA LEU A 219 104.18 -26.68 1.78
C LEU A 219 103.77 -27.61 0.62
N VAL A 220 102.80 -27.17 -0.20
CA VAL A 220 102.77 -27.27 -1.69
C VAL A 220 101.31 -27.33 -2.16
N SER A 221 100.94 -26.34 -2.96
CA SER A 221 99.67 -26.00 -3.60
C SER A 221 99.14 -27.02 -4.65
N GLY A 222 99.38 -28.33 -4.47
CA GLY A 222 99.11 -29.39 -5.46
C GLY A 222 97.81 -30.21 -5.29
N PRO A 223 97.41 -30.66 -4.08
CA PRO A 223 96.19 -31.46 -3.90
C PRO A 223 94.90 -30.63 -3.91
N GLN A 224 94.97 -29.39 -3.41
CA GLN A 224 93.86 -28.44 -3.42
C GLN A 224 93.45 -28.07 -4.85
N THR A 225 94.42 -27.93 -5.76
CA THR A 225 94.15 -27.59 -7.16
C THR A 225 93.48 -28.73 -7.94
N LEU A 226 93.75 -30.00 -7.58
CA LEU A 226 93.07 -31.16 -8.17
C LEU A 226 91.63 -31.31 -7.67
N VAL A 227 91.39 -31.09 -6.37
CA VAL A 227 90.03 -31.05 -5.80
C VAL A 227 89.24 -29.89 -6.39
N GLU A 228 89.84 -28.70 -6.51
CA GLU A 228 89.25 -27.55 -7.18
C GLU A 228 88.98 -27.81 -8.67
N ALA A 229 89.87 -28.50 -9.38
CA ALA A 229 89.66 -28.88 -10.78
C ALA A 229 88.51 -29.88 -10.94
N SER A 230 88.39 -30.85 -10.03
CA SER A 230 87.27 -31.81 -10.02
C SER A 230 85.93 -31.14 -9.66
N ALA A 231 85.94 -30.20 -8.72
CA ALA A 231 84.78 -29.40 -8.35
C ALA A 231 84.35 -28.50 -9.52
N LYS A 232 85.29 -27.84 -10.21
CA LYS A 232 85.01 -27.06 -11.44
C LYS A 232 84.38 -27.93 -12.54
N ARG A 233 84.84 -29.17 -12.70
CA ARG A 233 84.24 -30.12 -13.67
C ARG A 233 82.80 -30.50 -13.30
N LEU A 234 82.55 -30.80 -12.02
CA LEU A 234 81.20 -31.11 -11.53
C LEU A 234 80.25 -29.91 -11.66
N VAL A 235 80.72 -28.70 -11.37
CA VAL A 235 79.95 -27.47 -11.58
C VAL A 235 79.67 -27.25 -13.06
N GLY A 236 80.64 -27.50 -13.95
CA GLY A 236 80.44 -27.42 -15.39
C GLY A 236 79.40 -28.44 -15.91
N LEU A 237 79.44 -29.68 -15.41
CA LEU A 237 78.46 -30.71 -15.76
C LEU A 237 77.07 -30.40 -15.20
N ALA A 238 77.00 -29.88 -13.98
CA ALA A 238 75.75 -29.40 -13.38
C ALA A 238 75.16 -28.23 -14.18
N ALA A 239 75.99 -27.30 -14.67
CA ALA A 239 75.55 -26.21 -15.53
C ALA A 239 75.03 -26.72 -16.90
N GLN A 240 75.69 -27.71 -17.49
CA GLN A 240 75.20 -28.36 -18.72
C GLN A 240 73.89 -29.12 -18.50
N TRP A 241 73.76 -29.83 -17.37
CA TRP A 241 72.53 -30.50 -16.98
C TRP A 241 71.39 -29.52 -16.75
N GLU A 242 71.64 -28.42 -16.01
CA GLU A 242 70.61 -27.41 -15.73
C GLU A 242 70.15 -26.71 -17.02
N LYS A 243 71.05 -26.49 -17.98
CA LYS A 243 70.72 -25.93 -19.30
C LYS A 243 69.71 -26.79 -20.09
N HIS A 244 69.69 -28.10 -19.87
CA HIS A 244 68.72 -29.01 -20.50
C HIS A 244 67.51 -29.32 -19.60
N ARG A 245 67.71 -29.41 -18.29
CA ARG A 245 66.65 -29.71 -17.33
C ARG A 245 65.63 -28.58 -17.20
N ASP A 246 66.10 -27.34 -17.13
CA ASP A 246 65.24 -26.16 -16.98
C ASP A 246 64.20 -26.02 -18.11
N PRO A 247 64.56 -26.08 -19.42
CA PRO A 247 63.57 -26.00 -20.49
C PRO A 247 62.59 -27.20 -20.50
N LEU A 248 63.05 -28.40 -20.13
CA LEU A 248 62.16 -29.57 -20.02
C LEU A 248 61.15 -29.43 -18.88
N ILE A 249 61.57 -28.87 -17.73
CA ILE A 249 60.67 -28.59 -16.61
C ILE A 249 59.69 -27.49 -16.97
N GLN A 250 60.13 -26.44 -17.67
CA GLN A 250 59.25 -25.38 -18.17
C GLN A 250 58.22 -25.93 -19.15
N GLU A 251 58.63 -26.79 -20.08
CA GLU A 251 57.71 -27.40 -21.03
C GLU A 251 56.72 -28.35 -20.35
N HIS A 252 57.17 -29.17 -19.39
CA HIS A 252 56.27 -30.01 -18.61
C HIS A 252 55.25 -29.17 -17.80
N ARG A 253 55.69 -28.06 -17.19
CA ARG A 253 54.80 -27.12 -16.50
C ARG A 253 53.79 -26.51 -17.46
N ARG A 254 54.24 -26.04 -18.63
CA ARG A 254 53.41 -25.46 -19.69
C ARG A 254 52.36 -26.45 -20.18
N LEU A 255 52.76 -27.69 -20.48
CA LEU A 255 51.84 -28.74 -20.93
C LEU A 255 50.84 -29.11 -19.84
N LYS A 256 51.27 -29.19 -18.59
CA LYS A 256 50.37 -29.45 -17.46
C LYS A 256 49.34 -28.34 -17.28
N GLU A 257 49.77 -27.08 -17.38
CA GLU A 257 48.90 -25.91 -17.32
C GLU A 257 47.89 -25.89 -18.47
N LEU A 258 48.34 -26.24 -19.69
CA LEU A 258 47.45 -26.35 -20.85
C LEU A 258 46.39 -27.44 -20.66
N CYS A 259 46.76 -28.62 -20.15
CA CYS A 259 45.81 -29.67 -19.83
C CYS A 259 44.80 -29.23 -18.77
N THR A 260 45.25 -28.58 -17.69
CA THR A 260 44.33 -28.10 -16.65
C THR A 260 43.39 -27.02 -17.17
N ASN A 261 43.87 -26.11 -18.03
CA ASN A 261 43.05 -25.09 -18.64
C ASN A 261 42.01 -25.72 -19.59
N GLN A 262 42.42 -26.71 -20.38
CA GLN A 262 41.52 -27.46 -21.26
C GLN A 262 40.43 -28.22 -20.47
N ASP A 263 40.77 -28.84 -19.33
CA ASP A 263 39.80 -29.53 -18.47
C ASP A 263 38.79 -28.57 -17.84
N VAL A 264 39.24 -27.39 -17.42
CA VAL A 264 38.38 -26.32 -16.88
C VAL A 264 37.47 -25.77 -17.97
N GLU A 265 38.00 -25.50 -19.17
CA GLU A 265 37.20 -25.04 -20.32
C GLU A 265 36.16 -26.07 -20.76
N SER A 266 36.54 -27.35 -20.83
CA SER A 266 35.63 -28.44 -21.17
C SER A 266 34.53 -28.58 -20.11
N SER A 267 34.88 -28.46 -18.83
CA SER A 267 33.91 -28.49 -17.73
C SER A 267 32.95 -27.28 -17.79
N ARG A 268 33.46 -26.10 -18.13
CA ARG A 268 32.66 -24.88 -18.33
C ARG A 268 31.68 -25.06 -19.50
N GLN A 269 32.14 -25.55 -20.65
CA GLN A 269 31.31 -25.84 -21.81
C GLN A 269 30.21 -26.86 -21.49
N LEU A 270 30.54 -27.92 -20.75
CA LEU A 270 29.55 -28.92 -20.31
C LEU A 270 28.49 -28.31 -19.38
N SER A 271 28.86 -27.37 -18.51
CA SER A 271 27.91 -26.63 -17.67
C SER A 271 26.98 -25.77 -18.52
N GLU A 272 27.52 -25.03 -19.49
CA GLU A 272 26.73 -24.20 -20.40
C GLU A 272 25.74 -25.03 -21.22
N ILE A 273 26.16 -26.20 -21.72
CA ILE A 273 25.28 -27.12 -22.45
C ILE A 273 24.13 -27.62 -21.56
N LYS A 274 24.41 -27.93 -20.29
CA LYS A 274 23.37 -28.35 -19.34
C LYS A 274 22.36 -27.23 -19.09
N ASP A 275 22.83 -26.00 -18.88
CA ASP A 275 21.97 -24.83 -18.65
C ASP A 275 21.10 -24.52 -19.88
N LEU A 276 21.66 -24.66 -21.08
CA LEU A 276 20.92 -24.49 -22.34
C LEU A 276 19.85 -25.57 -22.50
N HIS A 277 20.16 -26.83 -22.21
CA HIS A 277 19.16 -27.90 -22.27
C HIS A 277 18.01 -27.70 -21.28
N GLU A 278 18.29 -27.23 -20.06
CA GLU A 278 17.24 -26.93 -19.10
C GLU A 278 16.35 -25.77 -19.58
N LYS A 279 16.94 -24.70 -20.13
CA LYS A 279 16.19 -23.59 -20.73
C LYS A 279 15.33 -24.03 -21.91
N ILE A 280 15.84 -24.90 -22.78
CA ILE A 280 15.07 -25.48 -23.89
C ILE A 280 13.88 -26.27 -23.36
N ARG A 281 14.08 -27.10 -22.32
CA ARG A 281 13.00 -27.88 -21.71
C ARG A 281 11.94 -26.98 -21.09
N GLU A 282 12.34 -25.99 -20.29
CA GLU A 282 11.41 -25.05 -19.68
C GLU A 282 10.59 -24.27 -20.72
N THR A 283 11.23 -23.81 -21.79
CA THR A 283 10.54 -23.06 -22.85
C THR A 283 9.59 -23.94 -23.64
N ALA A 284 9.96 -25.19 -23.92
CA ALA A 284 9.08 -26.17 -24.56
C ALA A 284 7.84 -26.47 -23.71
N GLU A 285 8.00 -26.68 -22.40
CA GLU A 285 6.87 -26.89 -21.48
C GLU A 285 5.96 -25.66 -21.39
N LYS A 286 6.52 -24.45 -21.34
CA LYS A 286 5.73 -23.20 -21.38
C LYS A 286 4.96 -23.07 -22.69
N ALA A 287 5.57 -23.42 -23.83
CA ALA A 287 4.90 -23.39 -25.12
C ALA A 287 3.73 -24.39 -25.17
N LYS A 288 3.95 -25.64 -24.72
CA LYS A 288 2.92 -26.68 -24.67
C LYS A 288 1.74 -26.30 -23.79
N LYS A 289 1.99 -25.71 -22.61
CA LYS A 289 0.93 -25.18 -21.72
C LYS A 289 0.12 -24.08 -22.40
N LYS A 290 0.78 -23.13 -23.07
CA LYS A 290 0.11 -22.06 -23.81
C LYS A 290 -0.73 -22.61 -24.97
N GLU A 291 -0.22 -23.61 -25.69
CA GLU A 291 -0.95 -24.25 -26.78
C GLU A 291 -2.21 -24.96 -26.28
N SER A 292 -2.14 -25.63 -25.12
CA SER A 292 -3.32 -26.24 -24.48
C SER A 292 -4.37 -25.20 -24.13
N VAL A 293 -3.97 -24.08 -23.51
CA VAL A 293 -4.90 -22.99 -23.16
C VAL A 293 -5.50 -22.35 -24.41
N TYR A 294 -4.71 -22.17 -25.47
CA TYR A 294 -5.20 -21.65 -26.74
C TYR A 294 -6.27 -22.55 -27.36
N LYS A 295 -6.06 -23.87 -27.35
CA LYS A 295 -7.07 -24.84 -27.83
C LYS A 295 -8.34 -24.80 -27.00
N GLN A 296 -8.23 -24.66 -25.68
CA GLN A 296 -9.39 -24.50 -24.79
C GLN A 296 -10.18 -23.23 -25.12
N LEU A 297 -9.50 -22.09 -25.25
CA LEU A 297 -10.13 -20.80 -25.58
C LEU A 297 -10.82 -20.80 -26.95
N ILE A 298 -10.26 -21.48 -27.95
CA ILE A 298 -10.91 -21.64 -29.24
C ILE A 298 -12.21 -22.44 -29.09
N SER A 299 -12.16 -23.56 -28.37
CA SER A 299 -13.35 -24.40 -28.17
C SER A 299 -14.45 -23.64 -27.41
N GLU A 300 -14.08 -22.85 -26.39
CA GLU A 300 -15.02 -21.97 -25.68
C GLU A 300 -15.62 -20.91 -26.59
N LEU A 301 -14.83 -20.30 -27.47
CA LEU A 301 -15.30 -19.32 -28.46
C LEU A 301 -16.27 -19.94 -29.48
N GLU A 302 -16.00 -21.16 -29.93
CA GLU A 302 -16.85 -21.89 -30.88
C GLU A 302 -18.21 -22.27 -30.26
N ASN A 303 -18.22 -22.57 -28.97
CA ASN A 303 -19.41 -22.92 -28.20
C ASN A 303 -20.23 -21.69 -27.75
N LEU A 304 -19.73 -20.47 -27.92
CA LEU A 304 -20.43 -19.25 -27.51
C LEU A 304 -21.51 -18.85 -28.54
N PRO A 305 -22.72 -18.47 -28.11
CA PRO A 305 -23.78 -18.05 -29.01
C PRO A 305 -23.39 -16.81 -29.84
N LYS A 306 -23.55 -16.89 -31.16
CA LYS A 306 -23.12 -15.88 -32.15
C LYS A 306 -24.17 -14.79 -32.42
N ASP A 307 -25.26 -14.75 -31.64
CA ASP A 307 -26.43 -13.92 -31.92
C ASP A 307 -26.16 -12.41 -31.79
N VAL A 308 -25.16 -11.99 -31.01
CA VAL A 308 -24.81 -10.57 -30.86
C VAL A 308 -23.37 -10.35 -31.30
N SER A 309 -23.22 -9.70 -32.45
CA SER A 309 -21.90 -9.31 -32.94
C SER A 309 -21.21 -8.35 -31.96
N ARG A 310 -19.89 -8.48 -31.80
CA ARG A 310 -19.06 -7.54 -31.03
C ARG A 310 -19.32 -6.07 -31.42
N SER A 311 -19.64 -5.83 -32.69
CA SER A 311 -20.00 -4.51 -33.20
C SER A 311 -21.25 -3.94 -32.53
N ALA A 312 -22.29 -4.76 -32.29
CA ALA A 312 -23.51 -4.33 -31.62
C ALA A 312 -23.26 -3.89 -30.17
N TYR A 313 -22.44 -4.63 -29.41
CA TYR A 313 -22.02 -4.21 -28.07
C TYR A 313 -21.21 -2.91 -28.12
N THR A 314 -20.31 -2.78 -29.09
CA THR A 314 -19.49 -1.57 -29.25
C THR A 314 -20.36 -0.35 -29.54
N LEU A 315 -21.34 -0.45 -30.45
CA LEU A 315 -22.28 0.64 -30.76
C LEU A 315 -23.13 1.01 -29.55
N ARG A 316 -23.66 0.02 -28.82
CA ARG A 316 -24.45 0.26 -27.60
C ARG A 316 -23.63 0.94 -26.51
N ILE A 317 -22.37 0.55 -26.33
CA ILE A 317 -21.45 1.21 -25.39
C ILE A 317 -21.21 2.67 -25.82
N LEU A 318 -20.97 2.91 -27.11
CA LEU A 318 -20.76 4.27 -27.62
C LEU A 318 -22.00 5.16 -27.44
N GLU A 319 -23.20 4.60 -27.63
CA GLU A 319 -24.46 5.30 -27.37
C GLU A 319 -24.61 5.66 -25.89
N ILE A 320 -24.37 4.70 -24.99
CA ILE A 320 -24.39 4.93 -23.54
C ILE A 320 -23.38 6.02 -23.16
N VAL A 321 -22.16 5.97 -23.70
CA VAL A 321 -21.14 7.01 -23.48
C VAL A 321 -21.60 8.37 -23.99
N GLY A 322 -22.26 8.43 -25.15
CA GLY A 322 -22.86 9.65 -25.68
C GLY A 322 -23.93 10.22 -24.76
N ASN A 323 -24.81 9.38 -24.23
CA ASN A 323 -25.86 9.78 -23.29
C ASN A 323 -25.27 10.27 -21.96
N ILE A 324 -24.23 9.61 -21.43
CA ILE A 324 -23.53 10.06 -20.21
C ILE A 324 -22.90 11.45 -20.42
N LYS A 325 -22.34 11.72 -21.61
CA LYS A 325 -21.80 13.05 -21.93
C LYS A 325 -22.89 14.13 -21.93
N LYS A 326 -24.02 13.87 -22.60
CA LYS A 326 -25.18 14.80 -22.60
C LYS A 326 -25.70 15.06 -21.19
N GLN A 327 -25.86 14.01 -20.38
CA GLN A 327 -26.28 14.13 -18.99
C GLN A 327 -25.31 14.99 -18.17
N LYS A 328 -24.00 14.85 -18.36
CA LYS A 328 -23.01 15.70 -17.69
C LYS A 328 -23.13 17.18 -18.06
N GLU A 329 -23.38 17.48 -19.33
CA GLU A 329 -23.60 18.84 -19.81
C GLU A 329 -24.87 19.43 -19.19
N GLU A 330 -25.96 18.66 -19.16
CA GLU A 330 -27.22 19.07 -18.52
C GLU A 330 -27.07 19.29 -17.01
N ILE A 331 -26.38 18.39 -16.30
CA ILE A 331 -26.07 18.57 -14.87
C ILE A 331 -25.27 19.86 -14.67
N THR A 332 -24.28 20.13 -15.52
CA THR A 332 -23.47 21.35 -15.42
C THR A 332 -24.32 22.60 -15.61
N LYS A 333 -25.28 22.56 -16.55
CA LYS A 333 -26.26 23.63 -16.76
C LYS A 333 -27.14 23.83 -15.52
N ILE A 334 -27.74 22.76 -14.99
CA ILE A 334 -28.58 22.82 -13.78
C ILE A 334 -27.79 23.38 -12.59
N LEU A 335 -26.50 23.02 -12.44
CA LEU A 335 -25.64 23.58 -11.39
C LEU A 335 -25.37 25.07 -11.59
N SER A 336 -25.24 25.55 -12.82
CA SER A 336 -25.11 26.98 -13.12
C SER A 336 -26.39 27.72 -12.75
N ASP A 337 -27.54 27.22 -13.22
CA ASP A 337 -28.86 27.81 -12.97
C ASP A 337 -29.16 27.84 -11.45
N THR A 338 -28.80 26.78 -10.72
CA THR A 338 -28.94 26.71 -9.25
C THR A 338 -28.09 27.77 -8.55
N LYS A 339 -26.86 28.01 -9.02
CA LYS A 339 -25.98 29.06 -8.45
C LYS A 339 -26.51 30.45 -8.75
N GLU A 340 -27.10 30.66 -9.92
CA GLU A 340 -27.72 31.92 -10.29
C GLU A 340 -28.94 32.21 -9.41
N LEU A 341 -29.84 31.23 -9.25
CA LEU A 341 -30.98 31.33 -8.33
C LEU A 341 -30.54 31.61 -6.89
N GLN A 342 -29.47 30.97 -6.41
CA GLN A 342 -28.95 31.26 -5.06
C GLN A 342 -28.46 32.70 -4.91
N LYS A 343 -27.83 33.27 -5.96
CA LYS A 343 -27.42 34.68 -5.95
C LYS A 343 -28.62 35.62 -5.97
N GLU A 344 -29.64 35.31 -6.76
CA GLU A 344 -30.88 36.08 -6.81
C GLU A 344 -31.60 36.08 -5.46
N ILE A 345 -31.73 34.91 -4.82
CA ILE A 345 -32.28 34.77 -3.46
C ILE A 345 -31.50 35.67 -2.50
N ASN A 346 -30.17 35.53 -2.44
CA ASN A 346 -29.36 36.34 -1.52
C ASN A 346 -29.47 37.84 -1.79
N ASN A 347 -29.55 38.26 -3.06
CA ASN A 347 -29.72 39.65 -3.43
C ASN A 347 -31.10 40.20 -3.03
N LEU A 348 -32.16 39.42 -3.24
CA LEU A 348 -33.52 39.80 -2.85
C LEU A 348 -33.67 39.83 -1.33
N THR A 349 -33.14 38.85 -0.60
CA THR A 349 -33.11 38.85 0.88
C THR A 349 -32.39 40.11 1.40
N GLY A 350 -31.19 40.40 0.90
CA GLY A 350 -30.45 41.60 1.32
C GLY A 350 -31.12 42.91 0.89
N LYS A 351 -31.91 42.93 -0.20
CA LYS A 351 -32.73 44.09 -0.57
C LYS A 351 -33.91 44.26 0.39
N LEU A 352 -34.61 43.16 0.72
CA LEU A 352 -35.72 43.13 1.66
C LEU A 352 -35.29 43.71 3.01
N ASP A 353 -34.20 43.20 3.59
CA ASP A 353 -33.69 43.64 4.90
C ASP A 353 -33.39 45.15 4.93
N ARG A 354 -32.70 45.66 3.89
CA ARG A 354 -32.39 47.10 3.78
C ARG A 354 -33.65 47.95 3.62
N THR A 355 -34.59 47.53 2.79
CA THR A 355 -35.85 48.26 2.59
C THR A 355 -36.74 48.25 3.82
N PHE A 356 -36.76 47.13 4.55
CA PHE A 356 -37.50 47.03 5.81
C PHE A 356 -36.88 47.91 6.88
N ALA A 357 -35.55 47.89 7.07
CA ALA A 357 -34.88 48.73 8.06
C ALA A 357 -35.17 50.23 7.89
N VAL A 358 -35.10 50.74 6.65
CA VAL A 358 -35.42 52.16 6.38
C VAL A 358 -36.91 52.45 6.62
N THR A 359 -37.79 51.53 6.23
CA THR A 359 -39.24 51.69 6.39
C THR A 359 -39.62 51.66 7.87
N ASP A 360 -39.07 50.71 8.63
CA ASP A 360 -39.27 50.58 10.08
C ASP A 360 -38.81 51.85 10.82
N GLU A 361 -37.62 52.38 10.51
CA GLU A 361 -37.09 53.59 11.13
C GLU A 361 -37.98 54.83 10.85
N LEU A 362 -38.38 55.03 9.59
CA LEU A 362 -39.21 56.18 9.19
C LEU A 362 -40.60 56.11 9.82
N VAL A 363 -41.27 54.95 9.73
CA VAL A 363 -42.61 54.77 10.28
C VAL A 363 -42.58 54.85 11.80
N PHE A 364 -41.53 54.33 12.46
CA PHE A 364 -41.36 54.44 13.91
C PHE A 364 -41.20 55.90 14.37
N LYS A 365 -40.45 56.71 13.63
CA LYS A 365 -40.25 58.13 13.93
C LYS A 365 -41.57 58.92 13.87
N ASP A 366 -42.40 58.64 12.88
CA ASP A 366 -43.69 59.32 12.70
C ASP A 366 -44.78 58.78 13.64
N ALA A 367 -44.74 57.50 14.01
CA ALA A 367 -45.61 56.87 15.01
C ALA A 367 -45.48 57.47 16.42
N LYS A 368 -44.40 58.21 16.71
CA LYS A 368 -44.26 58.98 17.96
C LYS A 368 -45.18 60.20 18.00
N LYS A 369 -45.55 60.76 16.85
CA LYS A 369 -46.29 62.02 16.73
C LYS A 369 -47.78 61.81 16.48
N ASP A 370 -48.16 60.76 15.76
CA ASP A 370 -49.54 60.50 15.34
C ASP A 370 -50.00 59.09 15.76
N GLU A 371 -51.16 59.02 16.42
CA GLU A 371 -51.77 57.77 16.88
C GLU A 371 -52.23 56.88 15.72
N SER A 372 -52.61 57.46 14.58
CA SER A 372 -52.97 56.71 13.38
C SER A 372 -51.77 55.97 12.79
N VAL A 373 -50.61 56.64 12.71
CA VAL A 373 -49.35 56.07 12.23
C VAL A 373 -48.82 55.01 13.19
N ARG A 374 -49.09 55.15 14.50
CA ARG A 374 -48.77 54.13 15.50
C ARG A 374 -49.50 52.81 15.27
N LYS A 375 -50.77 52.85 14.84
CA LYS A 375 -51.50 51.63 14.44
C LYS A 375 -50.88 51.01 13.19
N SER A 376 -50.53 51.83 12.18
CA SER A 376 -49.84 51.37 10.97
C SER A 376 -48.48 50.73 11.26
N TYR A 377 -47.70 51.28 12.20
CA TYR A 377 -46.44 50.69 12.67
C TYR A 377 -46.63 49.28 13.25
N LYS A 378 -47.65 49.10 14.11
CA LYS A 378 -47.97 47.78 14.68
C LYS A 378 -48.35 46.76 13.59
N TYR A 379 -49.10 47.20 12.57
CA TYR A 379 -49.43 46.33 11.44
C TYR A 379 -48.21 45.98 10.58
N LEU A 380 -47.29 46.93 10.37
CA LEU A 380 -46.04 46.69 9.65
C LEU A 380 -45.16 45.65 10.38
N ALA A 381 -44.97 45.81 11.69
CA ALA A 381 -44.21 44.87 12.50
C ALA A 381 -44.85 43.47 12.49
N ALA A 382 -46.17 43.38 12.69
CA ALA A 382 -46.90 42.12 12.63
C ALA A 382 -46.81 41.45 11.24
N LEU A 383 -46.85 42.24 10.16
CA LEU A 383 -46.69 41.72 8.80
C LEU A 383 -45.28 41.13 8.61
N HIS A 384 -44.24 41.84 9.04
CA HIS A 384 -42.87 41.36 8.91
C HIS A 384 -42.63 40.07 9.72
N GLU A 385 -43.18 39.99 10.94
CA GLU A 385 -43.12 38.80 11.77
C GLU A 385 -43.82 37.61 11.11
N ASN A 386 -45.04 37.80 10.60
CA ASN A 386 -45.78 36.76 9.89
C ASN A 386 -45.07 36.28 8.63
N CYS A 387 -44.51 37.20 7.83
CA CYS A 387 -43.71 36.84 6.65
C CYS A 387 -42.44 36.08 7.02
N SER A 388 -41.77 36.46 8.12
CA SER A 388 -40.59 35.74 8.61
C SER A 388 -40.93 34.31 9.06
N GLN A 389 -42.05 34.15 9.77
CA GLN A 389 -42.56 32.82 10.13
C GLN A 389 -42.93 32.00 8.89
N LEU A 390 -43.55 32.61 7.88
CA LEU A 390 -43.88 31.94 6.62
C LEU A 390 -42.61 31.43 5.92
N ILE A 391 -41.57 32.26 5.80
CA ILE A 391 -40.29 31.85 5.20
C ILE A 391 -39.71 30.66 5.96
N GLN A 392 -39.66 30.71 7.29
CA GLN A 392 -39.17 29.61 8.12
C GLN A 392 -39.95 28.31 7.87
N THR A 393 -41.29 28.37 7.85
CA THR A 393 -42.12 27.17 7.60
C THR A 393 -41.88 26.56 6.21
N ILE A 394 -41.61 27.39 5.20
CA ILE A 394 -41.26 26.91 3.84
C ILE A 394 -39.89 26.23 3.85
N GLU A 395 -38.90 26.80 4.53
CA GLU A 395 -37.56 26.21 4.66
C GLU A 395 -37.57 24.88 5.41
N ASP A 396 -38.34 24.80 6.49
CA ASP A 396 -38.54 23.60 7.30
C ASP A 396 -39.25 22.52 6.48
N THR A 397 -40.32 22.89 5.75
CA THR A 397 -41.02 21.99 4.83
C THR A 397 -40.08 21.44 3.77
N GLY A 398 -39.23 22.29 3.17
CA GLY A 398 -38.23 21.87 2.21
C GLY A 398 -37.18 20.92 2.79
N THR A 399 -36.84 21.06 4.07
CA THR A 399 -35.94 20.15 4.78
C THR A 399 -36.59 18.81 5.04
N ILE A 400 -37.84 18.80 5.50
CA ILE A 400 -38.63 17.58 5.70
C ILE A 400 -38.80 16.81 4.38
N LEU A 401 -39.11 17.49 3.27
CA LEU A 401 -39.24 16.84 1.95
C LEU A 401 -37.95 16.17 1.49
N ARG A 402 -36.78 16.80 1.75
CA ARG A 402 -35.48 16.17 1.47
C ARG A 402 -35.25 14.93 2.32
N GLU A 403 -35.60 14.99 3.61
CA GLU A 403 -35.49 13.83 4.51
C GLU A 403 -36.44 12.69 4.14
N ILE A 404 -37.66 13.00 3.70
CA ILE A 404 -38.61 12.00 3.19
C ILE A 404 -37.99 11.29 1.97
N ARG A 405 -37.48 12.05 1.00
CA ARG A 405 -36.88 11.46 -0.20
C ARG A 405 -35.65 10.61 0.11
N ASP A 406 -34.80 11.07 1.01
CA ASP A 406 -33.66 10.31 1.50
C ASP A 406 -34.09 8.97 2.14
N LEU A 407 -35.16 8.99 2.95
CA LEU A 407 -35.72 7.79 3.58
C LEU A 407 -36.36 6.85 2.55
N GLU A 408 -37.06 7.38 1.54
CA GLU A 408 -37.60 6.60 0.43
C GLU A 408 -36.49 5.86 -0.33
N GLU A 409 -35.36 6.53 -0.63
CA GLU A 409 -34.19 5.89 -1.25
C GLU A 409 -33.59 4.78 -0.36
N GLN A 410 -33.61 4.95 0.97
CA GLN A 410 -33.20 3.86 1.87
C GLN A 410 -34.12 2.66 1.79
N ILE A 411 -35.43 2.90 1.77
CA ILE A 411 -36.43 1.84 1.69
C ILE A 411 -36.25 1.08 0.37
N GLU A 412 -36.06 1.80 -0.74
CA GLU A 412 -35.81 1.19 -2.04
C GLU A 412 -34.52 0.35 -2.03
N THR A 413 -33.44 0.88 -1.47
CA THR A 413 -32.16 0.15 -1.36
C THR A 413 -32.29 -1.12 -0.51
N GLU A 414 -32.92 -1.04 0.67
CA GLU A 414 -33.12 -2.18 1.56
C GLU A 414 -34.10 -3.22 1.01
N SER A 415 -35.09 -2.79 0.20
CA SER A 415 -35.99 -3.70 -0.50
C SER A 415 -35.33 -4.39 -1.70
N GLY A 416 -34.42 -3.69 -2.40
CA GLY A 416 -33.62 -4.25 -3.49
C GLY A 416 -32.57 -5.24 -3.00
N ASN A 417 -32.03 -5.01 -1.80
CA ASN A 417 -31.27 -6.01 -1.07
C ASN A 417 -32.23 -7.14 -0.71
N LYS A 418 -32.04 -8.34 -1.27
CA LYS A 418 -32.86 -9.53 -1.00
C LYS A 418 -32.76 -10.03 0.46
N THR A 419 -32.47 -9.16 1.42
CA THR A 419 -32.31 -9.42 2.85
C THR A 419 -33.50 -10.17 3.43
N VAL A 420 -34.72 -9.76 3.10
CA VAL A 420 -35.94 -10.46 3.55
C VAL A 420 -35.99 -11.89 3.01
N ALA A 421 -35.82 -12.06 1.69
CA ALA A 421 -35.81 -13.38 1.06
C ALA A 421 -34.64 -14.27 1.53
N ASN A 422 -33.50 -13.67 1.87
CA ASN A 422 -32.34 -14.37 2.43
C ASN A 422 -32.60 -14.82 3.87
N LEU A 423 -33.22 -13.97 4.70
CA LEU A 423 -33.60 -14.30 6.07
C LEU A 423 -34.68 -15.38 6.12
N GLU A 424 -35.65 -15.33 5.21
CA GLU A 424 -36.67 -16.38 5.04
C GLU A 424 -36.03 -17.73 4.70
N ARG A 425 -35.03 -17.74 3.80
CA ARG A 425 -34.27 -18.95 3.44
C ARG A 425 -33.50 -19.51 4.65
N ILE A 426 -32.76 -18.66 5.36
CA ILE A 426 -32.00 -19.06 6.56
C ILE A 426 -32.95 -19.60 7.64
N LEU A 427 -34.13 -19.00 7.82
CA LEU A 427 -35.14 -19.49 8.76
C LEU A 427 -35.71 -20.85 8.35
N ALA A 428 -35.92 -21.09 7.05
CA ALA A 428 -36.35 -22.39 6.55
C ALA A 428 -35.28 -23.46 6.80
N ASP A 429 -34.02 -23.16 6.48
CA ASP A 429 -32.88 -24.06 6.71
C ASP A 429 -32.72 -24.37 8.19
N TYR A 430 -32.83 -23.37 9.06
CA TYR A 430 -32.77 -23.53 10.51
C TYR A 430 -33.88 -24.46 11.04
N LYS A 431 -35.11 -24.32 10.54
CA LYS A 431 -36.22 -25.21 10.91
C LYS A 431 -35.93 -26.66 10.50
N ALA A 432 -35.46 -26.87 9.28
CA ALA A 432 -35.11 -28.19 8.77
C ALA A 432 -34.03 -28.86 9.63
N VAL A 433 -32.96 -28.14 9.98
CA VAL A 433 -31.88 -28.65 10.85
C VAL A 433 -32.42 -28.98 12.25
N ARG A 434 -33.34 -28.19 12.78
CA ARG A 434 -33.94 -28.45 14.10
C ARG A 434 -34.82 -29.71 14.08
N GLU A 435 -35.61 -29.90 13.03
CA GLU A 435 -36.43 -31.10 12.85
C GLU A 435 -35.55 -32.36 12.69
N GLU A 436 -34.49 -32.28 11.90
CA GLU A 436 -33.52 -33.37 11.73
C GLU A 436 -32.83 -33.72 13.05
N ASN A 437 -32.35 -32.73 13.79
CA ASN A 437 -31.74 -32.93 15.11
C ASN A 437 -32.71 -33.53 16.13
N SER A 438 -34.00 -33.14 16.09
CA SER A 438 -35.02 -33.74 16.93
C SER A 438 -35.25 -35.21 16.56
N ALA A 439 -35.32 -35.53 15.27
CA ALA A 439 -35.50 -36.91 14.80
C ALA A 439 -34.30 -37.79 15.15
N LEU A 440 -33.06 -37.28 15.00
CA LEU A 440 -31.84 -37.95 15.42
C LEU A 440 -31.81 -38.15 16.94
N GLY A 441 -32.20 -37.14 17.72
CA GLY A 441 -32.30 -37.23 19.17
C GLY A 441 -33.28 -38.31 19.66
N SER A 442 -34.41 -38.48 18.98
CA SER A 442 -35.35 -39.58 19.26
C SER A 442 -34.74 -40.94 18.94
N LYS A 443 -34.07 -41.09 17.79
CA LYS A 443 -33.38 -42.34 17.42
C LYS A 443 -32.27 -42.74 18.38
N VAL A 444 -31.55 -41.77 18.95
CA VAL A 444 -30.51 -42.00 19.96
C VAL A 444 -31.09 -42.40 21.33
N ARG A 445 -32.36 -42.07 21.60
CA ARG A 445 -33.05 -42.50 22.84
C ARG A 445 -33.71 -43.88 22.72
N GLU A 446 -33.97 -44.34 21.50
CA GLU A 446 -34.63 -45.62 21.21
C GLU A 446 -33.65 -46.78 20.97
N GLY A 447 -32.35 -46.49 20.77
CA GLY A 447 -31.26 -47.47 20.77
C GLY A 447 -30.51 -47.45 22.09
#